data_AF-A0A529Z8Z1-F1
#
_entry.id   AF-A0A529Z8Z1-F1
#
_cell.length_a   1.000
_cell.length_b   1.000
_cell.length_c   1.000
_cell.angle_alpha   90.00
_cell.angle_beta   90.00
_cell.angle_gamma   90.00
#
_symmetry.space_group_name_H-M   'P 1'
#
loop_
_entity.id
_entity.type
_entity.pdbx_description
1 polymer ?
#
loop_
_entity_poly.entity_id
_entity_poly.type
_entity_poly.pdbx_seq_one_letter_code
_entity_poly.pdbx_strand_id
1 'polypeptide(L)' 'IAPGWLDTDRNAAWYPDLAATYEHVRATVPLRTLGTAGDVANACLYLASDMGKFVTGHLLHVNGGEFMV' A
#
# COMPACT_ATOMS: atom_id res chain seq x y z
N ILE A 1 -2.11 -9.94 -0.88
CA ILE A 1 -1.50 -8.62 -0.62
C ILE A 1 -2.62 -7.60 -0.54
N ALA A 2 -2.67 -6.84 0.57
CA ALA A 2 -3.70 -5.83 0.82
C ALA A 2 -3.06 -4.43 0.77
N PRO A 3 -3.09 -3.77 -0.40
CA PRO A 3 -2.62 -2.39 -0.52
C PRO A 3 -3.56 -1.41 0.18
N GLY A 4 -3.00 -0.30 0.67
CA GLY A 4 -3.75 0.85 1.18
C GLY A 4 -3.78 2.00 0.18
N TRP A 5 -3.70 3.24 0.69
CA TRP A 5 -3.51 4.44 -0.13
C TRP A 5 -2.17 4.40 -0.88
N LEU A 6 -2.24 4.26 -2.21
CA LEU A 6 -1.09 4.28 -3.12
C LEU A 6 -1.16 5.47 -4.05
N ASP A 7 -0.02 5.91 -4.58
CA ASP A 7 0.12 6.84 -5.70
C ASP A 7 0.31 6.06 -7.02
N THR A 8 -0.74 6.01 -7.85
CA THR A 8 -0.77 5.28 -9.13
C THR A 8 -1.63 6.04 -10.15
N ASP A 9 -1.44 5.76 -11.44
CA ASP A 9 -2.22 6.39 -12.53
C ASP A 9 -3.75 6.23 -12.38
N ARG A 10 -4.20 5.17 -11.70
CA ARG A 10 -5.63 4.91 -11.42
C ARG A 10 -6.25 5.98 -10.52
N ASN A 11 -5.44 6.63 -9.69
CA ASN A 11 -5.90 7.53 -8.65
C ASN A 11 -6.59 8.76 -9.18
N ALA A 12 -6.32 9.22 -10.40
CA ALA A 12 -6.96 10.42 -10.92
C ALA A 12 -8.50 10.32 -10.90
N ALA A 13 -9.05 9.11 -11.03
CA ALA A 13 -10.49 8.86 -10.94
C ALA A 13 -11.03 8.76 -9.50
N TRP A 14 -10.17 8.52 -8.52
CA TRP A 14 -10.55 8.26 -7.11
C TRP A 14 -10.14 9.39 -6.15
N TYR A 15 -9.08 10.13 -6.49
CA TYR A 15 -8.46 11.24 -5.77
C TYR A 15 -8.51 12.49 -6.67
N PRO A 16 -9.70 13.05 -6.93
CA PRO A 16 -9.83 14.22 -7.80
C PRO A 16 -9.09 15.45 -7.26
N ASP A 17 -8.85 15.50 -5.94
CA ASP A 17 -7.96 16.45 -5.28
C ASP A 17 -6.84 15.68 -4.58
N LEU A 18 -5.68 15.66 -5.23
CA LEU A 18 -4.50 14.96 -4.72
C LEU A 18 -3.96 15.63 -3.45
N ALA A 19 -4.05 16.95 -3.33
CA ALA A 19 -3.56 17.67 -2.15
C ALA A 19 -4.41 17.33 -0.92
N ALA A 20 -5.74 17.36 -1.05
CA ALA A 20 -6.64 16.95 0.01
C ALA A 20 -6.44 15.47 0.40
N THR A 21 -6.16 14.61 -0.57
CA THR A 21 -5.86 13.19 -0.33
C THR A 21 -4.58 13.02 0.50
N TYR A 22 -3.50 13.74 0.15
CA TYR A 22 -2.26 13.71 0.92
C TYR A 22 -2.46 14.19 2.35
N GLU A 23 -3.24 15.25 2.57
CA GLU A 23 -3.53 15.74 3.93
C GLU A 23 -4.36 14.74 4.74
N HIS A 24 -5.34 14.08 4.11
CA HIS A 24 -6.06 12.98 4.75
C HIS A 24 -5.10 11.86 5.20
N VAL A 25 -4.25 11.39 4.29
CA VAL A 25 -3.28 10.31 4.56
C VAL A 25 -2.29 10.70 5.66
N ARG A 26 -1.80 11.94 5.68
CA ARG A 26 -0.94 12.45 6.76
C ARG A 26 -1.62 12.43 8.12
N ALA A 27 -2.94 12.64 8.15
CA ALA A 27 -3.71 12.67 9.38
C ALA A 27 -4.13 11.27 9.87
N THR A 28 -4.42 10.33 8.97
CA THR A 28 -5.05 9.05 9.31
C THR A 28 -4.15 7.82 9.18
N VAL A 29 -3.12 7.86 8.34
CA VAL A 29 -2.22 6.73 8.10
C VAL A 29 -0.93 6.89 8.93
N PRO A 30 -0.51 5.88 9.72
CA PRO A 30 0.67 5.97 10.59
C PRO A 30 1.97 6.39 9.90
N LEU A 31 2.25 5.91 8.67
CA LEU A 31 3.43 6.33 7.91
C LEU A 31 3.30 7.71 7.24
N ARG A 32 2.10 8.33 7.28
CA ARG A 32 1.83 9.70 6.83
C ARG A 32 2.21 9.99 5.37
N THR A 33 2.23 8.97 4.53
CA THR A 33 2.57 9.07 3.11
C THR A 33 1.74 8.09 2.30
N LEU A 34 1.51 8.43 1.03
CA LEU A 34 1.05 7.46 0.04
C LEU A 34 2.16 6.44 -0.21
N GLY A 35 1.79 5.17 -0.34
CA GLY A 35 2.68 4.16 -0.92
C GLY A 35 2.76 4.32 -2.43
N THR A 36 3.57 3.51 -3.08
CA THR A 36 3.76 3.51 -4.54
C THR A 36 3.44 2.12 -5.11
N ALA A 37 3.29 2.03 -6.43
CA ALA A 37 3.23 0.73 -7.11
C ALA A 37 4.48 -0.14 -6.81
N GLY A 38 5.64 0.49 -6.59
CA GLY A 38 6.88 -0.20 -6.23
C GLY A 38 6.83 -0.90 -4.88
N ASP A 39 6.16 -0.31 -3.88
CA ASP A 39 6.02 -0.92 -2.56
C ASP A 39 5.22 -2.23 -2.62
N VAL A 40 4.13 -2.23 -3.42
CA VAL A 40 3.35 -3.44 -3.69
C VAL A 40 4.15 -4.45 -4.51
N ALA A 41 4.87 -4.00 -5.54
CA ALA A 41 5.68 -4.88 -6.39
C ALA A 41 6.77 -5.60 -5.58
N ASN A 42 7.42 -4.90 -4.64
CA ASN A 42 8.42 -5.50 -3.76
C ASN A 42 7.80 -6.57 -2.84
N ALA A 43 6.60 -6.35 -2.32
CA ALA A 43 5.87 -7.34 -1.53
C ALA A 43 5.45 -8.56 -2.38
N CYS A 44 5.02 -8.35 -3.63
CA CYS A 44 4.78 -9.43 -4.59
C CYS A 44 6.05 -10.24 -4.83
N LEU A 45 7.18 -9.56 -5.07
CA LEU A 45 8.46 -10.21 -5.34
C LEU A 45 8.92 -11.02 -4.13
N TYR A 46 8.77 -10.50 -2.91
CA TYR A 46 9.04 -11.25 -1.70
C TYR A 46 8.26 -12.57 -1.65
N LEU A 47 6.92 -12.49 -1.79
CA LEU A 47 6.05 -13.67 -1.72
C LEU A 47 6.28 -14.66 -2.88
N ALA A 48 6.67 -14.18 -4.06
CA ALA A 48 6.94 -15.00 -5.23
C ALA A 48 8.36 -15.59 -5.26
N SER A 49 9.27 -15.08 -4.44
CA SER A 49 10.67 -15.53 -4.37
C SER A 49 10.89 -16.68 -3.38
N ASP A 50 12.10 -17.23 -3.36
CA ASP A 50 12.54 -18.22 -2.36
C ASP A 50 12.45 -17.69 -0.92
N MET A 51 12.44 -16.37 -0.71
CA MET A 51 12.25 -15.77 0.61
C MET A 51 10.84 -16.04 1.17
N GLY A 52 9.85 -16.19 0.28
CA GLY A 52 8.45 -16.47 0.61
C GLY A 52 8.11 -17.96 0.62
N LYS A 53 9.07 -18.87 0.37
CA LYS A 53 8.79 -20.30 0.06
C LYS A 53 7.96 -21.08 1.08
N PHE A 54 7.87 -20.59 2.32
CA PHE A 54 7.11 -21.23 3.41
C PHE A 54 5.96 -20.36 3.92
N VAL A 55 5.65 -19.26 3.24
CA VAL A 55 4.52 -18.37 3.55
C VAL A 55 3.37 -18.73 2.63
N THR A 56 2.31 -19.33 3.18
CA THR A 56 1.10 -19.70 2.43
C THR A 56 -0.16 -19.33 3.19
N GLY A 57 -1.24 -18.99 2.47
CA GLY A 57 -2.51 -18.57 3.07
C GLY A 57 -2.49 -17.22 3.81
N HIS A 58 -1.41 -16.45 3.69
CA HIS A 58 -1.21 -15.21 4.43
C HIS A 58 -1.70 -13.97 3.67
N LEU A 59 -2.32 -13.03 4.38
CA LEU A 59 -2.65 -11.71 3.89
C LEU A 59 -1.58 -10.69 4.33
N LEU A 60 -0.67 -10.35 3.41
CA LEU A 60 0.34 -9.32 3.67
C LEU A 60 -0.23 -7.92 3.46
N HIS A 61 -0.30 -7.12 4.52
CA HIS A 61 -0.70 -5.70 4.47
C HIS A 61 0.45 -4.82 3.98
N VAL A 62 0.20 -4.04 2.94
CA VAL A 62 1.14 -3.09 2.34
C VAL A 62 0.44 -1.73 2.23
N ASN A 63 0.16 -1.14 3.39
CA ASN A 63 -0.83 -0.07 3.50
C ASN A 63 -0.39 1.09 4.41
N GLY A 64 0.90 1.17 4.77
CA GLY A 64 1.43 2.21 5.64
C GLY A 64 0.81 2.26 7.04
N GLY A 65 0.13 1.19 7.47
CA GLY A 65 -0.58 1.11 8.75
C GLY A 65 -2.02 1.62 8.72
N GLU A 66 -2.60 1.89 7.55
CA GLU A 66 -4.01 2.27 7.41
C GLU A 66 -4.96 1.28 8.11
N PHE A 67 -4.60 0.00 8.06
CA PHE A 67 -5.32 -1.08 8.72
C PHE A 67 -4.31 -2.01 9.39
N MET A 68 -4.57 -2.33 10.67
CA MET A 68 -3.73 -3.20 11.50
C MET A 68 -4.63 -4.22 12.21
N VAL A 69 -4.37 -5.52 12.00
CA VAL A 69 -5.06 -6.66 12.62
C VAL A 69 -4.08 -7.70 13.11
#